data_AF-A0A934WJE0-F1
#
_entry.id   AF-A0A934WJE0-F1
#
_cell.length_a   1.000
_cell.length_b   1.000
_cell.length_c   1.000
_cell.angle_alpha   90.00
_cell.angle_beta   90.00
_cell.angle_gamma   90.00
#
_symmetry.space_group_name_H-M   'P 1'
#
loop_
_entity.id
_entity.type
_entity.pdbx_description
1 polymer ?
#
loop_
_entity_poly.entity_id
_entity_poly.type
_entity_poly.pdbx_seq_one_letter_code
_entity_poly.pdbx_strand_id
1 'polypeptide(L)'
;MLPRRILIVTDAWAPQVNGVVRTYEAISAVLVRRGCTVRVIGPGAFASVALPSYPEIALALAPYRRLCAMIAAFEPEAIHIAVEGPLGWAARRWCLRHGRAFSTAFHTNFPAYAAQRVPGPLRRPVAAATLAALRRFHGAARLTYVATPSIEGALRGWGVG
;
A
#
# COMPACT_ATOMS: atom_id res chain seq x y z
N MET A 1 -20.68 9.98 -10.17
CA MET A 1 -21.25 8.89 -9.33
C MET A 1 -20.09 8.14 -8.69
N LEU A 2 -20.22 7.69 -7.43
CA LEU A 2 -19.17 6.88 -6.79
C LEU A 2 -19.13 5.46 -7.42
N PRO A 3 -17.95 4.83 -7.54
CA PRO A 3 -17.84 3.45 -8.00
C PRO A 3 -18.57 2.50 -7.05
N ARG A 4 -19.33 1.54 -7.60
CA ARG A 4 -20.11 0.58 -6.79
C ARG A 4 -19.23 -0.44 -6.09
N ARG A 5 -18.15 -0.90 -6.73
CA ARG A 5 -17.21 -1.89 -6.16
C ARG A 5 -15.82 -1.29 -5.99
N ILE A 6 -15.38 -1.13 -4.75
CA ILE A 6 -14.09 -0.52 -4.40
C ILE A 6 -13.22 -1.58 -3.74
N LEU A 7 -12.04 -1.81 -4.31
CA LEU A 7 -11.04 -2.69 -3.74
C LEU A 7 -9.96 -1.86 -3.04
N ILE A 8 -9.67 -2.22 -1.80
CA ILE A 8 -8.54 -1.69 -1.03
C ILE A 8 -7.53 -2.83 -0.84
N VAL A 9 -6.29 -2.62 -1.24
CA VAL A 9 -5.19 -3.55 -1.00
C VAL A 9 -4.23 -2.93 0.00
N THR A 10 -3.90 -3.64 1.07
CA THR A 10 -3.04 -3.13 2.15
C THR A 10 -2.18 -4.24 2.74
N ASP A 11 -0.92 -3.94 3.01
CA ASP A 11 -0.03 -4.80 3.80
C ASP A 11 -0.23 -4.63 5.32
N ALA A 12 -0.99 -3.60 5.73
CA ALA A 12 -1.39 -3.36 7.11
C ALA A 12 -2.89 -3.60 7.26
N TRP A 13 -3.26 -4.78 7.76
CA TRP A 13 -4.66 -5.17 8.04
C TRP A 13 -4.76 -6.01 9.30
N ALA A 14 -6.00 -6.26 9.75
CA ALA A 14 -6.31 -7.15 10.85
C ALA A 14 -5.55 -8.50 10.72
N PRO A 15 -5.03 -9.06 11.84
CA PRO A 15 -5.31 -8.70 13.24
C PRO A 15 -4.46 -7.53 13.80
N GLN A 16 -3.65 -6.85 12.98
CA GLN A 16 -2.85 -5.70 13.45
C GLN A 16 -3.76 -4.55 13.93
N VAL A 17 -3.38 -3.89 15.02
CA VAL A 17 -4.07 -2.67 15.51
C VAL A 17 -3.10 -1.51 15.36
N ASN A 18 -3.28 -0.71 14.30
CA ASN A 18 -2.47 0.48 14.03
C ASN A 18 -3.29 1.56 13.30
N GLY A 19 -2.70 2.75 13.12
CA GLY A 19 -3.36 3.89 12.48
C GLY A 19 -3.81 3.64 11.04
N VAL A 20 -3.10 2.78 10.29
CA VAL A 20 -3.47 2.41 8.92
C VAL A 20 -4.77 1.59 8.93
N VAL A 21 -4.84 0.56 9.78
CA VAL A 21 -6.05 -0.26 9.92
C VAL A 21 -7.26 0.60 10.31
N ARG A 22 -7.11 1.46 11.32
CA ARG A 22 -8.19 2.36 11.77
C ARG A 22 -8.67 3.31 10.67
N THR A 23 -7.75 3.87 9.90
CA THR A 23 -8.07 4.74 8.76
C THR A 23 -8.94 4.01 7.74
N TYR A 24 -8.55 2.79 7.34
CA TYR A 24 -9.27 2.04 6.33
C TYR A 24 -10.56 1.39 6.83
N GLU A 25 -10.66 1.05 8.11
CA GLU A 25 -11.95 0.69 8.75
C GLU A 25 -12.94 1.85 8.66
N ALA A 26 -12.52 3.07 9.04
CA ALA A 26 -13.38 4.25 8.99
C ALA A 26 -13.79 4.62 7.56
N ILE A 27 -12.85 4.62 6.61
CA ILE A 27 -13.12 4.88 5.19
C ILE A 27 -14.09 3.84 4.63
N SER A 28 -13.87 2.55 4.91
CA SER A 28 -14.74 1.47 4.44
C SER A 28 -16.16 1.64 4.98
N ALA A 29 -16.31 1.97 6.27
CA ALA A 29 -17.62 2.20 6.87
C ALA A 29 -18.36 3.38 6.22
N VAL A 30 -17.67 4.48 5.92
CA VAL A 30 -18.25 5.63 5.21
C VAL A 30 -18.69 5.25 3.79
N LEU A 31 -17.85 4.55 3.03
CA LEU A 31 -18.14 4.12 1.66
C LEU A 31 -19.32 3.15 1.61
N VAL A 32 -19.40 2.21 2.54
CA VAL A 32 -20.54 1.28 2.66
C VAL A 32 -21.83 2.03 2.96
N ARG A 33 -21.83 2.99 3.90
CA ARG A 33 -22.99 3.85 4.16
C ARG A 33 -23.42 4.68 2.95
N ARG A 34 -22.51 4.94 2.01
CA ARG A 34 -22.79 5.62 0.73
C ARG A 34 -23.19 4.66 -0.39
N GLY A 35 -23.47 3.39 -0.08
CA GLY A 35 -23.96 2.39 -1.04
C GLY A 35 -22.86 1.70 -1.86
N CYS A 36 -21.60 1.81 -1.47
CA CYS A 36 -20.50 1.10 -2.13
C CYS A 36 -20.29 -0.29 -1.49
N THR A 37 -19.99 -1.29 -2.31
CA THR A 37 -19.40 -2.54 -1.84
C THR A 37 -17.89 -2.38 -1.73
N VAL A 38 -17.36 -2.45 -0.51
CA VAL A 38 -15.92 -2.34 -0.25
C VAL A 38 -15.35 -3.71 0.10
N ARG A 39 -14.25 -4.08 -0.55
CA ARG A 39 -13.46 -5.25 -0.17
C ARG A 39 -12.05 -4.82 0.19
N VAL A 40 -11.56 -5.29 1.33
CA VAL A 40 -10.17 -5.13 1.74
C VAL A 40 -9.43 -6.44 1.57
N ILE A 41 -8.29 -6.42 0.88
CA ILE A 41 -7.36 -7.55 0.80
C ILE A 41 -6.13 -7.20 1.63
N GLY A 42 -5.98 -7.92 2.75
CA GLY A 42 -4.87 -7.81 3.68
C GLY A 42 -3.90 -9.00 3.65
N PRO A 43 -2.78 -8.94 4.41
CA PRO A 43 -1.77 -9.99 4.47
C PRO A 43 -2.29 -11.33 4.99
N GLY A 44 -3.34 -11.35 5.83
CA GLY A 44 -3.90 -12.58 6.40
C GLY A 44 -4.46 -13.58 5.37
N ALA A 45 -4.64 -13.16 4.11
CA ALA A 45 -5.02 -14.07 3.03
C ALA A 45 -3.82 -14.79 2.37
N PHE A 46 -2.59 -14.58 2.84
CA PHE A 46 -1.36 -15.05 2.22
C PHE A 46 -0.43 -15.69 3.25
N ALA A 47 0.42 -16.62 2.78
CA ALA A 47 1.58 -17.03 3.57
C ALA A 47 2.48 -15.81 3.79
N SER A 48 3.06 -15.69 4.98
CA SER A 48 3.88 -14.55 5.34
C SER A 48 5.14 -14.99 6.08
N VAL A 49 6.18 -14.17 5.96
CA VAL A 49 7.42 -14.32 6.74
C VAL A 49 7.61 -13.08 7.59
N ALA A 50 7.87 -13.28 8.87
CA ALA A 50 8.28 -12.21 9.77
C ALA A 50 9.69 -11.77 9.39
N LEU A 51 9.97 -10.48 9.38
CA LEU A 51 11.34 -10.01 9.16
C LEU A 51 12.23 -10.40 10.35
N PRO A 52 13.49 -10.84 10.13
CA PRO A 52 14.36 -11.32 11.21
C PRO A 52 14.58 -10.30 12.33
N SER A 53 14.63 -9.01 11.98
CA SER A 53 14.80 -7.90 12.94
C SER A 53 13.49 -7.15 13.20
N TYR A 54 12.36 -7.67 12.71
CA TYR A 54 11.04 -7.02 12.79
C TYR A 54 9.88 -8.04 12.69
N PRO A 55 9.75 -8.95 13.68
CA PRO A 55 8.74 -10.01 13.64
C PRO A 55 7.29 -9.49 13.60
N GLU A 56 7.06 -8.25 14.01
CA GLU A 56 5.76 -7.59 13.95
C GLU A 56 5.37 -7.15 12.52
N ILE A 57 6.31 -7.08 11.56
CA ILE A 57 5.99 -6.99 10.12
C ILE A 57 6.09 -8.37 9.51
N ALA A 58 4.92 -8.92 9.21
CA ALA A 58 4.78 -10.11 8.39
C ALA A 58 4.63 -9.68 6.92
N LEU A 59 5.63 -10.01 6.09
CA LEU A 59 5.61 -9.73 4.66
C LEU A 59 4.92 -10.88 3.91
N ALA A 60 3.93 -10.56 3.08
CA ALA A 60 3.27 -11.55 2.25
C ALA A 60 4.25 -12.16 1.23
N LEU A 61 4.32 -13.49 1.19
CA LEU A 61 5.18 -14.26 0.30
C LEU A 61 4.48 -14.53 -1.03
N ALA A 62 5.18 -14.19 -2.12
CA ALA A 62 4.73 -14.42 -3.49
C ALA A 62 3.22 -14.14 -3.74
N PRO A 63 2.67 -12.98 -3.31
CA PRO A 63 1.22 -12.80 -3.23
C PRO A 63 0.54 -12.72 -4.61
N TYR A 64 1.31 -12.50 -5.67
CA TYR A 64 0.80 -12.09 -6.98
C TYR A 64 -0.28 -13.02 -7.53
N ARG A 65 -0.06 -14.35 -7.61
CA ARG A 65 -1.02 -15.28 -8.25
C ARG A 65 -2.38 -15.27 -7.55
N ARG A 66 -2.38 -15.40 -6.22
CA ARG A 66 -3.60 -15.42 -5.41
C ARG A 66 -4.28 -14.06 -5.42
N LEU A 67 -3.51 -12.97 -5.34
CA LEU A 67 -4.05 -11.61 -5.42
C LEU A 67 -4.76 -11.36 -6.76
N CYS A 68 -4.17 -11.79 -7.89
CA CYS A 68 -4.80 -11.66 -9.21
C CYS A 68 -6.16 -12.34 -9.25
N ALA A 69 -6.27 -13.56 -8.72
CA ALA A 69 -7.53 -14.30 -8.66
C ALA A 69 -8.58 -13.59 -7.79
N MET A 70 -8.16 -13.04 -6.65
CA MET A 70 -9.07 -12.29 -5.77
C MET A 70 -9.54 -10.98 -6.40
N ILE A 71 -8.66 -10.26 -7.11
CA ILE A 71 -9.03 -9.04 -7.84
C ILE A 71 -10.02 -9.38 -8.96
N ALA A 72 -9.72 -10.40 -9.78
CA ALA A 72 -10.57 -10.82 -10.87
C ALA A 72 -11.96 -11.25 -10.37
N ALA A 73 -12.03 -12.03 -9.30
CA ALA A 73 -13.30 -12.49 -8.73
C ALA A 73 -14.15 -11.35 -8.12
N PHE A 74 -13.54 -10.24 -7.73
CA PHE A 74 -14.26 -9.09 -7.15
C PHE A 74 -14.69 -8.06 -8.21
N GLU A 75 -14.07 -8.07 -9.39
CA GLU A 75 -14.32 -7.15 -10.50
C GLU A 75 -14.44 -5.66 -10.07
N PRO A 76 -13.41 -5.10 -9.40
CA PRO A 76 -13.50 -3.75 -8.85
C PRO A 76 -13.59 -2.67 -9.94
N GLU A 77 -14.44 -1.69 -9.70
CA GLU A 77 -14.54 -0.47 -10.50
C GLU A 77 -13.44 0.53 -10.13
N ALA A 78 -13.01 0.54 -8.86
CA ALA A 78 -11.89 1.34 -8.39
C ALA A 78 -10.96 0.52 -7.49
N ILE A 79 -9.65 0.79 -7.59
CA ILE A 79 -8.61 0.13 -6.81
C ILE A 79 -7.80 1.19 -6.06
N HIS A 80 -7.64 0.98 -4.77
CA HIS A 80 -6.79 1.77 -3.90
C HIS A 80 -5.73 0.88 -3.26
N ILE A 81 -4.47 1.31 -3.32
CA ILE A 81 -3.33 0.57 -2.77
C ILE A 81 -2.76 1.39 -1.60
N ALA A 82 -2.95 0.88 -0.40
CA ALA A 82 -2.73 1.62 0.84
C ALA A 82 -1.26 1.70 1.28
N VAL A 83 -0.48 0.65 1.04
CA VAL A 83 0.85 0.48 1.63
C VAL A 83 1.82 -0.03 0.58
N GLU A 84 3.07 0.42 0.66
CA GLU A 84 4.16 0.14 -0.28
C GLU A 84 4.86 -1.22 0.01
N GLY A 85 4.09 -2.22 0.45
CA GLY A 85 4.59 -3.56 0.77
C GLY A 85 4.43 -4.57 -0.38
N PRO A 86 4.75 -5.85 -0.15
CA PRO A 86 4.65 -6.91 -1.17
C PRO A 86 3.26 -7.03 -1.82
N LEU A 87 2.18 -6.88 -1.05
CA LEU A 87 0.83 -6.85 -1.61
C LEU A 87 0.60 -5.61 -2.44
N GLY A 88 1.04 -4.44 -1.96
CA GLY A 88 0.96 -3.21 -2.72
C GLY A 88 1.66 -3.32 -4.08
N TRP A 89 2.88 -3.84 -4.10
CA TRP A 89 3.65 -4.03 -5.35
C TRP A 89 2.98 -5.04 -6.29
N ALA A 90 2.40 -6.11 -5.75
CA ALA A 90 1.65 -7.08 -6.53
C ALA A 90 0.37 -6.49 -7.12
N ALA A 91 -0.38 -5.69 -6.37
CA ALA A 91 -1.56 -4.97 -6.84
C ALA A 91 -1.19 -3.95 -7.93
N ARG A 92 -0.14 -3.16 -7.70
CA ARG A 92 0.40 -2.19 -8.67
C ARG A 92 0.77 -2.89 -9.98
N ARG A 93 1.47 -4.04 -9.90
CA ARG A 93 1.82 -4.85 -11.07
C ARG A 93 0.57 -5.33 -11.81
N TRP A 94 -0.45 -5.77 -11.09
CA TRP A 94 -1.71 -6.21 -11.70
C TRP A 94 -2.40 -5.05 -12.43
N CYS A 95 -2.54 -3.89 -11.78
CA CYS A 95 -3.17 -2.70 -12.36
C CYS A 95 -2.49 -2.28 -13.67
N LEU A 96 -1.16 -2.19 -13.67
CA LEU A 96 -0.38 -1.83 -14.86
C LEU A 96 -0.57 -2.82 -16.01
N ARG A 97 -0.60 -4.13 -15.71
CA ARG A 97 -0.79 -5.17 -16.75
C ARG A 97 -2.18 -5.18 -17.36
N HIS A 98 -3.18 -4.67 -16.65
CA HIS A 98 -4.58 -4.66 -17.11
C HIS A 98 -5.07 -3.25 -17.48
N GLY A 99 -4.16 -2.26 -17.56
CA GLY A 99 -4.51 -0.86 -17.88
C GLY A 99 -5.49 -0.22 -16.89
N ARG A 100 -5.52 -0.68 -15.62
CA ARG A 100 -6.44 -0.18 -14.60
C ARG A 100 -5.82 0.99 -13.84
N ALA A 101 -6.53 2.10 -13.78
CA ALA A 101 -6.15 3.21 -12.91
C ALA A 101 -6.30 2.80 -11.43
N PHE A 102 -5.40 3.30 -10.59
CA PHE A 102 -5.41 3.08 -9.16
C PHE A 102 -4.91 4.32 -8.43
N SER A 103 -5.30 4.45 -7.16
CA SER A 103 -4.73 5.44 -6.24
C SER A 103 -3.83 4.77 -5.21
N THR A 104 -2.91 5.54 -4.66
CA THR A 104 -2.06 5.11 -3.54
C THR A 104 -2.23 6.03 -2.35
N ALA A 105 -1.66 5.68 -1.20
CA ALA A 105 -1.56 6.56 -0.04
C ALA A 105 -0.19 6.42 0.60
N PHE A 106 0.25 7.47 1.30
CA PHE A 106 1.48 7.46 2.09
C PHE A 106 1.14 7.63 3.57
N HIS A 107 1.32 6.58 4.36
CA HIS A 107 0.97 6.55 5.79
C HIS A 107 2.17 6.54 6.73
N THR A 108 3.34 6.09 6.27
CA THR A 108 4.50 5.89 7.13
C THR A 108 5.77 6.10 6.35
N ASN A 109 6.73 6.82 6.94
CA ASN A 109 8.07 6.95 6.38
C ASN A 109 8.91 5.69 6.67
N PHE A 110 8.44 4.55 6.20
CA PHE A 110 9.16 3.28 6.26
C PHE A 110 10.57 3.37 5.66
N PRO A 111 10.81 4.14 4.57
CA PRO A 111 12.17 4.40 4.06
C PRO A 111 13.15 4.98 5.09
N ALA A 112 12.76 6.05 5.78
CA ALA A 112 13.61 6.63 6.83
C ALA A 112 13.80 5.65 7.99
N TYR A 113 12.76 4.91 8.33
CA TYR A 113 12.79 3.89 9.38
C TYR A 113 13.74 2.72 9.05
N ALA A 114 13.77 2.26 7.81
CA ALA A 114 14.65 1.20 7.33
C ALA A 114 16.11 1.66 7.30
N ALA A 115 16.37 2.89 6.83
CA ALA A 115 17.71 3.46 6.78
C ALA A 115 18.35 3.62 8.17
N GLN A 116 17.57 3.88 9.22
CA GLN A 116 18.09 3.99 10.60
C GLN A 116 18.49 2.63 11.20
N ARG A 117 17.97 1.52 10.67
CA ARG A 117 18.16 0.16 11.20
C ARG A 117 19.30 -0.62 10.58
N VAL A 118 19.92 -0.09 9.53
CA VAL A 118 21.09 -0.71 8.91
C VAL A 118 22.37 -0.10 9.48
N PRO A 119 23.49 -0.85 9.49
CA PRO A 119 24.81 -0.34 9.86
C PRO A 119 25.14 0.96 9.13
N GLY A 120 25.90 1.85 9.78
CA GLY A 120 26.29 3.18 9.28
C GLY A 120 26.64 3.23 7.78
N PRO A 121 27.50 2.33 7.25
CA PRO A 121 27.88 2.31 5.84
C PRO A 121 26.70 2.04 4.88
N LEU A 122 25.69 1.30 5.33
CA LEU A 122 24.53 0.91 4.52
C LEU A 122 23.38 1.93 4.57
N ARG A 123 23.44 2.94 5.46
CA ARG A 123 22.34 3.90 5.64
C ARG A 123 22.04 4.70 4.37
N ARG A 124 23.08 5.27 3.73
CA ARG A 124 22.94 6.05 2.50
C ARG A 124 22.41 5.22 1.33
N PRO A 125 22.97 4.04 1.00
CA PRO A 125 22.43 3.22 -0.10
C PRO A 125 21.01 2.73 0.19
N VAL A 126 20.68 2.36 1.43
CA VAL A 126 19.32 1.95 1.79
C VAL A 126 18.33 3.11 1.69
N ALA A 127 18.69 4.30 2.15
CA ALA A 127 17.86 5.50 1.96
C ALA A 127 17.61 5.81 0.47
N ALA A 128 18.66 5.73 -0.36
CA ALA A 128 18.52 5.96 -1.80
C ALA A 128 17.63 4.89 -2.48
N ALA A 129 17.83 3.62 -2.14
CA ALA A 129 17.06 2.51 -2.70
C ALA A 129 15.57 2.58 -2.30
N THR A 130 15.29 2.87 -1.03
CA THR A 130 13.92 3.00 -0.53
C THR A 130 13.21 4.22 -1.11
N LEU A 131 13.92 5.33 -1.32
CA LEU A 131 13.38 6.50 -2.01
C LEU A 131 13.08 6.20 -3.48
N ALA A 132 13.97 5.49 -4.18
CA ALA A 132 13.74 5.05 -5.55
C ALA A 132 12.52 4.10 -5.63
N ALA A 133 12.35 3.22 -4.65
CA ALA A 133 11.19 2.34 -4.54
C ALA A 133 9.89 3.14 -4.35
N LEU A 134 9.86 4.14 -3.46
CA LEU A 134 8.70 5.03 -3.29
C LEU A 134 8.34 5.74 -4.59
N ARG A 135 9.32 6.39 -5.24
CA ARG A 135 9.10 7.09 -6.53
C ARG A 135 8.50 6.16 -7.56
N ARG A 136 9.06 4.96 -7.70
CA ARG A 136 8.56 3.94 -8.64
C ARG A 136 7.16 3.47 -8.25
N PHE A 137 6.87 3.30 -6.96
CA PHE A 137 5.59 2.82 -6.49
C PHE A 137 4.48 3.81 -6.83
N HIS A 138 4.61 5.04 -6.34
CA HIS A 138 3.60 6.09 -6.46
C HIS A 138 3.53 6.72 -7.86
N GLY A 139 4.64 6.84 -8.59
CA GLY A 139 4.66 7.51 -9.90
C GLY A 139 3.87 6.82 -11.02
N ALA A 140 3.26 5.65 -10.73
CA ALA A 140 2.31 4.99 -11.63
C ALA A 140 0.84 5.16 -11.20
N ALA A 141 0.59 5.69 -10.01
CA ALA A 141 -0.75 5.94 -9.50
C ALA A 141 -1.35 7.18 -10.17
N ARG A 142 -2.68 7.21 -10.30
CA ARG A 142 -3.39 8.41 -10.77
C ARG A 142 -3.43 9.51 -9.71
N LEU A 143 -3.40 9.11 -8.45
CA LEU A 143 -3.46 9.99 -7.29
C LEU A 143 -2.75 9.31 -6.11
N THR A 144 -2.06 10.12 -5.31
CA THR A 144 -1.48 9.70 -4.02
C THR A 144 -2.12 10.51 -2.90
N TYR A 145 -2.79 9.84 -1.96
CA TYR A 145 -3.34 10.47 -0.76
C TYR A 145 -2.27 10.65 0.32
N VAL A 146 -2.32 11.79 1.00
CA VAL A 146 -1.38 12.17 2.06
C VAL A 146 -2.16 12.78 3.23
N ALA A 147 -1.67 12.61 4.45
CA ALA A 147 -2.39 13.05 5.64
C ALA A 147 -2.30 14.57 5.88
N THR A 148 -1.19 15.21 5.48
CA THR A 148 -0.94 16.64 5.74
C THR A 148 -0.22 17.32 4.58
N PRO A 149 -0.35 18.65 4.43
CA PRO A 149 0.42 19.43 3.46
C PRO A 149 1.94 19.32 3.67
N SER A 150 2.39 19.11 4.91
CA SER A 150 3.82 18.93 5.22
C SER A 150 4.37 17.62 4.62
N ILE A 151 3.61 16.53 4.71
CA ILE A 151 3.96 15.24 4.07
C ILE A 151 3.95 15.39 2.54
N GLU A 152 2.95 16.11 2.00
CA GLU A 152 2.90 16.41 0.57
C GLU A 152 4.18 17.13 0.10
N GLY A 153 4.58 18.19 0.82
CA GLY A 153 5.81 18.94 0.52
C GLY A 153 7.06 18.07 0.58
N ALA A 154 7.15 17.18 1.59
CA ALA A 154 8.25 16.24 1.71
C ALA A 154 8.30 15.26 0.53
N LEU A 155 7.17 14.65 0.16
CA LEU A 155 7.07 13.73 -0.98
C LEU A 155 7.43 14.43 -2.30
N ARG A 156 6.93 15.65 -2.53
CA ARG A 156 7.30 16.46 -3.70
C ARG A 156 8.79 16.79 -3.72
N GLY A 157 9.37 17.18 -2.58
CA GLY A 157 10.82 17.40 -2.46
C GLY A 157 11.64 16.13 -2.70
N TRP A 158 11.06 14.97 -2.42
CA TRP A 158 11.62 13.67 -2.76
C TRP A 158 11.34 13.24 -4.20
N GLY A 159 10.63 14.01 -5.02
CA GLY A 159 10.28 13.63 -6.39
C GLY A 159 9.25 12.49 -6.47
N VAL A 160 8.42 12.35 -5.44
CA VAL A 160 7.22 11.51 -5.43
C VAL A 160 6.04 12.41 -5.82
N GLY A 161 5.41 12.11 -6.96
CA GLY A 161 4.30 12.88 -7.53
C GLY A 161 3.23 11.94 -8.08
#